data_AF-F3M9G0-F1
#
_entry.id   AF-F3M9G0-F1
#
_cell.length_a   1.000
_cell.length_b   1.000
_cell.length_c   1.000
_cell.angle_alpha   90.00
_cell.angle_beta   90.00
_cell.angle_gamma   90.00
#
_symmetry.space_group_name_H-M   'P 1'
#
loop_
_entity.id
_entity.type
_entity.pdbx_description
1 polymer ?
#
loop_
_entity_poly.entity_id
_entity_poly.type
_entity_poly.pdbx_seq_one_letter_code
_entity_poly.pdbx_strand_id
1 'polypeptide(L)' 'LEFLRKTVDPKADFYFCGPVPFMRAVNGHLKAMEVPADRIHYEFFGPAGTLES' A
#
# COMPACT_ATOMS: atom_id res chain seq x y z
N LEU A 1 -0.33 -5.97 10.51
CA LEU A 1 0.20 -6.98 9.58
C LEU A 1 1.73 -6.96 9.67
N GLU A 2 2.26 -7.75 10.61
CA GLU A 2 3.71 -7.98 10.77
C GLU A 2 4.35 -8.66 9.55
N PHE A 3 3.51 -9.27 8.70
CA PHE A 3 3.89 -9.94 7.45
C PHE A 3 4.73 -9.05 6.53
N LEU A 4 4.25 -7.84 6.18
CA LEU A 4 4.98 -6.98 5.23
C LEU A 4 6.38 -6.65 5.74
N ARG A 5 6.50 -6.24 6.99
CA ARG A 5 7.79 -5.92 7.62
C ARG A 5 8.77 -7.11 7.63
N LYS A 6 8.27 -8.35 7.68
CA LYS A 6 9.10 -9.57 7.67
C LYS A 6 9.44 -10.08 6.27
N THR A 7 8.68 -9.68 5.25
CA THR A 7 8.71 -10.32 3.92
C THR A 7 9.21 -9.41 2.82
N VAL A 8 9.19 -8.08 3.00
CA VAL A 8 9.58 -7.11 1.96
C VAL A 8 10.75 -6.24 2.40
N ASP A 9 11.57 -5.81 1.44
CA ASP A 9 12.60 -4.79 1.66
C ASP A 9 11.92 -3.40 1.73
N PRO A 10 12.06 -2.64 2.84
CA PRO A 10 11.49 -1.30 2.96
C PRO A 10 12.05 -0.29 1.95
N LYS A 11 13.13 -0.60 1.24
CA LYS A 11 13.70 0.25 0.19
C LYS A 11 13.09 0.02 -1.20
N ALA A 12 12.25 -1.01 -1.37
CA ALA A 12 11.63 -1.34 -2.64
C ALA A 12 10.58 -0.32 -3.10
N ASP A 13 10.22 -0.39 -4.37
CA ASP A 13 9.03 0.24 -4.94
C ASP A 13 7.84 -0.72 -4.85
N PHE A 14 6.73 -0.23 -4.30
CA PHE A 14 5.54 -1.02 -4.01
C PHE A 14 4.43 -0.71 -5.01
N TYR A 15 3.96 -1.74 -5.72
CA TYR A 15 2.84 -1.65 -6.66
C TYR A 15 1.74 -2.62 -6.23
N PHE A 16 0.53 -2.11 -6.00
CA PHE A 16 -0.60 -2.96 -5.59
C PHE A 16 -1.93 -2.46 -6.15
N CYS A 17 -2.83 -3.39 -6.46
CA CYS A 17 -4.20 -3.10 -6.90
C CYS A 17 -5.17 -4.08 -6.21
N GLY A 18 -6.46 -3.73 -6.15
CA GLY A 18 -7.48 -4.62 -5.63
C GLY A 18 -8.64 -3.92 -4.93
N PRO A 19 -9.40 -4.64 -4.07
CA PRO A 19 -10.49 -4.05 -3.30
C PRO A 19 -10.01 -2.95 -2.35
N VAL A 20 -10.81 -1.89 -2.17
CA VAL A 20 -10.47 -0.75 -1.31
C VAL A 20 -10.03 -1.18 0.10
N PRO A 21 -10.70 -2.12 0.80
CA PRO A 21 -10.25 -2.55 2.13
C PRO A 21 -8.84 -3.16 2.14
N PHE A 22 -8.50 -3.93 1.11
CA PHE A 22 -7.16 -4.50 0.95
C PHE A 22 -6.12 -3.41 0.69
N MET A 23 -6.40 -2.50 -0.24
CA MET A 23 -5.48 -1.42 -0.58
C MET A 23 -5.26 -0.45 0.60
N ARG A 24 -6.31 -0.13 1.37
CA ARG A 24 -6.17 0.65 2.62
C ARG A 24 -5.27 -0.05 3.63
N ALA A 25 -5.44 -1.36 3.81
CA ALA A 25 -4.61 -2.15 4.70
C ALA A 25 -3.13 -2.12 4.25
N VAL A 26 -2.83 -2.41 2.99
CA VAL A 26 -1.43 -2.40 2.47
C VAL A 26 -0.81 -1.01 2.61
N ASN A 27 -1.50 0.03 2.12
CA ASN A 27 -1.02 1.42 2.18
C ASN A 27 -0.73 1.88 3.63
N GLY A 28 -1.63 1.58 4.57
CA GLY A 28 -1.44 1.93 5.98
C GLY A 28 -0.20 1.28 6.60
N HIS A 29 0.13 0.04 6.21
CA HIS A 29 1.32 -0.64 6.71
C HIS A 29 2.61 -0.08 6.10
N LEU A 30 2.62 0.20 4.79
CA LEU A 30 3.78 0.82 4.14
C LEU A 30 4.07 2.20 4.73
N LYS A 31 3.03 3.01 4.98
CA LYS A 31 3.16 4.29 5.69
C LYS A 31 3.70 4.12 7.11
N ALA A 32 3.22 3.12 7.87
CA ALA A 32 3.71 2.82 9.21
C ALA A 32 5.17 2.30 9.24
N MET A 33 5.65 1.77 8.11
CA MET A 33 7.05 1.38 7.88
C MET A 33 7.90 2.55 7.36
N GLU A 34 7.35 3.77 7.29
CA GLU A 34 8.02 4.97 6.80
C GLU A 34 8.52 4.85 5.35
N VAL A 35 7.84 4.05 4.52
CA VAL A 35 8.12 3.97 3.09
C VAL A 35 7.77 5.32 2.44
N PRO A 36 8.71 5.95 1.69
CA PRO A 36 8.45 7.21 1.00
C PRO A 36 7.26 7.11 0.04
N ALA A 37 6.43 8.15 0.00
CA ALA A 37 5.22 8.17 -0.81
C ALA A 37 5.50 8.04 -2.32
N ASP A 38 6.68 8.48 -2.79
CA ASP A 38 7.12 8.32 -4.18
C ASP A 38 7.34 6.86 -4.60
N ARG A 39 7.40 5.94 -3.64
CA ARG A 39 7.58 4.49 -3.86
C ARG A 39 6.32 3.67 -3.60
N ILE A 40 5.19 4.32 -3.34
CA ILE A 40 3.92 3.65 -3.07
C ILE A 40 2.99 3.95 -4.25
N HIS A 41 2.78 2.95 -5.10
CA HIS A 41 1.96 3.04 -6.30
C HIS A 41 0.78 2.09 -6.20
N TYR A 42 -0.41 2.58 -6.58
CA TYR A 42 -1.61 1.75 -6.57
C TYR A 42 -2.60 2.12 -7.67
N GLU A 43 -3.39 1.12 -8.07
CA GLU A 43 -4.44 1.28 -9.08
C GLU A 43 -5.76 0.68 -8.57
N PHE A 44 -6.87 1.36 -8.84
CA PHE A 44 -8.20 0.87 -8.50
C PHE A 44 -8.75 -0.03 -9.62
N PHE A 45 -9.32 -1.17 -9.24
CA PHE A 45 -10.16 -1.95 -10.15
C PHE A 45 -11.56 -1.33 -10.22
N GLY A 46 -11.75 -0.34 -11.10
CA GLY A 46 -13.03 0.35 -11.32
C GLY A 46 -12.91 1.87 -11.35
N PRO A 47 -14.03 2.63 -11.32
CA PRO A 47 -13.97 4.09 -11.19
C PRO A 47 -13.14 4.47 -9.95
N ALA A 48 -12.28 5.48 -10.09
CA ALA A 48 -11.32 5.86 -9.06
C ALA A 48 -12.00 6.07 -7.70
N GLY A 49 -11.65 5.24 -6.72
CA GLY A 49 -12.12 5.37 -5.34
C GLY A 49 -11.17 6.24 -4.51
N THR A 50 -11.53 6.47 -3.23
CA THR A 50 -10.68 7.19 -2.27
C THR A 50 -10.15 6.20 -1.22
N LEU A 51 -8.86 6.22 -0.93
CA LEU A 51 -8.25 5.38 0.11
C LEU A 51 -8.25 6.04 1.51
N GLU A 52 -8.62 7.32 1.61
CA GLU A 52 -8.53 8.09 2.85
C GLU A 52 -9.91 8.26 3.50
N SER A 53 -9.96 7.94 4.80
CA SER A 53 -11.07 8.15 5.74
C SER A 53 -10.51 8.07 7.14
#